data_AF-A0A4U8V0V7-F1
#
_entry.id   AF-A0A4U8V0V7-F1
#
_cell.length_a   1.000
_cell.length_b   1.000
_cell.length_c   1.000
_cell.angle_alpha   90.00
_cell.angle_beta   90.00
_cell.angle_gamma   90.00
#
_symmetry.space_group_name_H-M   'P 1'
#
loop_
_entity.id
_entity.type
_entity.pdbx_description
1 polymer ?
#
loop_
_entity_poly.entity_id
_entity_poly.type
_entity_poly.pdbx_seq_one_letter_code
_entity_poly.pdbx_strand_id
1 'polypeptide(L)'
;MRHLNSFNDNCDNAIIFKHILKLYVQNRTLHILFRRSESVVEKLFSLCFIISMYPYLSDITYGPGRPVFLLYRALKCQTEKGPIDAVTGSSRYSLSEQKLLRESVDTQVVTLLVIPLDGFNQSPLICRVLRSDTISQVKSKILDLIYKSHAFLSRLSVDQFDLEWRCPKRGTIILTDDDKPNVKGMKKLNTVSFYNLPNNALLSMQSRSPHSFTYRSGSSDTTCSAWSLAHLLDATMVNRADVHYFHLSNPPSGVFSLDKRRKVNDHENGTVLRNIPEVYLTRLLTSKGTIQKFVDDFFDAASSCTTPSWKTNAFILRFWVNLIKNPNMLFDIQRQEFLDSTLSVIGQTLIDACSRSQFPLGKESPSSKLLFAKDISRLVANSKILILIIVG
;
A
#
# COMPACT_ATOMS: atom_id res chain seq x y z
N MET A 1 19.87 -14.89 17.06
CA MET A 1 19.83 -16.11 16.20
C MET A 1 20.18 -17.42 16.90
N ARG A 2 20.90 -17.47 18.04
CA ARG A 2 21.26 -18.74 18.71
C ARG A 2 20.21 -19.35 19.67
N HIS A 3 19.13 -18.65 19.99
CA HIS A 3 18.03 -19.17 20.84
C HIS A 3 16.76 -19.61 20.07
N LEU A 4 16.78 -19.58 18.73
CA LEU A 4 15.65 -20.04 17.90
C LEU A 4 15.74 -21.53 17.54
N ASN A 5 16.89 -22.18 17.75
CA ASN A 5 17.08 -23.59 17.42
C ASN A 5 16.41 -24.55 18.42
N SER A 6 16.05 -24.11 19.62
CA SER A 6 15.20 -24.92 20.53
C SER A 6 13.71 -24.71 20.30
N PHE A 7 13.32 -23.92 19.29
CA PHE A 7 11.92 -23.63 18.94
C PHE A 7 11.44 -24.45 17.73
N ASN A 8 12.33 -25.29 17.18
CA ASN A 8 12.15 -25.99 15.91
C ASN A 8 11.87 -27.50 16.08
N ASP A 9 11.76 -27.98 17.32
CA ASP A 9 11.31 -29.34 17.59
C ASP A 9 9.78 -29.40 17.49
N ASN A 10 9.33 -30.28 16.59
CA ASN A 10 7.99 -30.46 16.02
C ASN A 10 6.84 -30.77 17.02
N CYS A 11 6.90 -30.34 18.27
CA CYS A 11 5.84 -30.51 19.27
C CYS A 11 5.58 -29.29 20.17
N ASP A 12 6.50 -28.34 20.32
CA ASP A 12 6.34 -27.26 21.31
C ASP A 12 5.52 -26.06 20.82
N ASN A 13 5.55 -25.76 19.52
CA ASN A 13 4.64 -24.78 18.92
C ASN A 13 3.17 -25.25 19.03
N ALA A 14 2.92 -26.56 18.95
CA ALA A 14 1.59 -27.11 19.16
C ALA A 14 1.12 -26.98 20.61
N ILE A 15 2.03 -26.98 21.59
CA ILE A 15 1.73 -26.85 23.01
C ILE A 15 1.41 -25.41 23.38
N ILE A 16 2.21 -24.43 22.94
CA ILE A 16 1.90 -23.00 23.15
C ILE A 16 0.56 -22.66 22.47
N PHE A 17 0.35 -23.16 21.26
CA PHE A 17 -0.89 -22.98 20.52
C PHE A 17 -2.08 -23.66 21.21
N LYS A 18 -1.92 -24.90 21.70
CA LYS A 18 -2.94 -25.58 22.53
C LYS A 18 -3.20 -24.84 23.83
N HIS A 19 -2.18 -24.34 24.51
CA HIS A 19 -2.30 -23.73 25.83
C HIS A 19 -2.99 -22.36 25.73
N ILE A 20 -2.62 -21.54 24.74
CA ILE A 20 -3.28 -20.26 24.46
C ILE A 20 -4.73 -20.49 24.01
N LEU A 21 -4.99 -21.45 23.11
CA LEU A 21 -6.36 -21.81 22.72
C LEU A 21 -7.18 -22.35 23.91
N LYS A 22 -6.59 -23.17 24.78
CA LYS A 22 -7.27 -23.78 25.93
C LYS A 22 -7.60 -22.75 27.00
N LEU A 23 -6.68 -21.82 27.31
CA LEU A 23 -6.93 -20.69 28.22
C LEU A 23 -8.00 -19.73 27.69
N TYR A 24 -8.11 -19.57 26.37
CA TYR A 24 -9.08 -18.65 25.75
C TYR A 24 -10.47 -19.27 25.52
N VAL A 25 -10.54 -20.55 25.15
CA VAL A 25 -11.80 -21.28 24.96
C VAL A 25 -12.56 -21.44 26.28
N GLN A 26 -11.86 -21.49 27.41
CA GLN A 26 -12.49 -21.56 28.74
C GLN A 26 -13.25 -20.29 29.13
N ASN A 27 -13.04 -19.14 28.47
CA ASN A 27 -13.56 -17.88 28.97
C ASN A 27 -14.70 -17.22 28.18
N ARG A 28 -14.92 -17.43 26.86
CA ARG A 28 -16.10 -16.91 26.10
C ARG A 28 -16.41 -17.65 24.79
N THR A 29 -17.63 -17.46 24.28
CA THR A 29 -18.23 -18.02 23.04
C THR A 29 -17.34 -17.86 21.80
N LEU A 30 -16.93 -18.98 21.18
CA LEU A 30 -16.03 -19.08 20.01
C LEU A 30 -16.41 -18.19 18.81
N HIS A 31 -17.68 -17.80 18.66
CA HIS A 31 -18.17 -17.03 17.52
C HIS A 31 -17.84 -15.53 17.55
N ILE A 32 -17.48 -15.00 18.73
CA ILE A 32 -17.12 -13.58 18.90
C ILE A 32 -15.58 -13.41 18.98
N LEU A 33 -14.90 -14.50 19.33
CA LEU A 33 -13.46 -14.55 19.45
C LEU A 33 -12.82 -14.30 18.07
N PHE A 34 -11.85 -13.38 18.03
CA PHE A 34 -11.14 -12.96 16.82
C PHE A 34 -11.91 -12.04 15.85
N ARG A 35 -13.04 -11.42 16.26
CA ARG A 35 -13.74 -10.42 15.43
C ARG A 35 -13.34 -8.96 15.71
N ARG A 36 -12.90 -8.63 16.93
CA ARG A 36 -12.47 -7.27 17.34
C ARG A 36 -11.07 -7.32 17.95
N SER A 37 -10.10 -6.70 17.28
CA SER A 37 -8.66 -6.78 17.57
C SER A 37 -8.22 -5.70 18.55
N GLU A 38 -8.44 -5.92 19.86
CA GLU A 38 -8.06 -4.92 20.88
C GLU A 38 -7.05 -5.45 21.90
N SER A 39 -6.77 -6.75 21.96
CA SER A 39 -5.78 -7.30 22.89
C SER A 39 -4.38 -7.41 22.26
N VAL A 40 -3.35 -7.13 23.08
CA VAL A 40 -1.93 -7.37 22.73
C VAL A 40 -1.70 -8.85 22.40
N VAL A 41 -2.42 -9.75 23.08
CA VAL A 41 -2.37 -11.20 22.87
C VAL A 41 -2.76 -11.57 21.44
N GLU A 42 -3.81 -10.96 20.88
CA GLU A 42 -4.22 -11.24 19.50
C GLU A 42 -3.23 -10.72 18.44
N LYS A 43 -2.53 -9.62 18.74
CA LYS A 43 -1.43 -9.10 17.88
C LYS A 43 -0.21 -10.03 17.93
N LEU A 44 0.19 -10.48 19.12
CA LEU A 44 1.25 -11.47 19.30
C LEU A 44 0.90 -12.80 18.64
N PHE A 45 -0.36 -13.21 18.71
CA PHE A 45 -0.85 -14.44 18.09
C PHE A 45 -0.66 -14.43 16.56
N SER A 46 -0.92 -13.30 15.91
CA SER A 46 -0.71 -13.14 14.46
C SER A 46 0.77 -13.22 14.08
N LEU A 47 1.67 -12.70 14.92
CA LEU A 47 3.12 -12.81 14.74
C LEU A 47 3.61 -14.25 14.94
N CYS A 48 3.14 -14.95 15.97
CA CYS A 48 3.47 -16.36 16.21
C CYS A 48 3.04 -17.26 15.05
N PHE A 49 1.88 -16.98 14.44
CA PHE A 49 1.43 -17.68 13.24
C PHE A 49 2.39 -17.48 12.06
N ILE A 50 2.85 -16.25 11.82
CA ILE A 50 3.81 -15.95 10.76
C ILE A 50 5.12 -16.69 10.99
N ILE A 51 5.64 -16.68 12.22
CA ILE A 51 6.88 -17.40 12.58
C ILE A 51 6.69 -18.92 12.35
N SER A 52 5.58 -19.48 12.82
CA SER A 52 5.32 -20.93 12.71
C SER A 52 5.07 -21.38 11.28
N MET A 53 4.44 -20.52 10.46
CA MET A 53 4.15 -20.80 9.05
C MET A 53 5.28 -20.35 8.11
N TYR A 54 6.33 -19.72 8.63
CA TYR A 54 7.43 -19.21 7.81
C TYR A 54 8.10 -20.28 6.93
N PRO A 55 8.36 -21.53 7.40
CA PRO A 55 8.91 -22.58 6.54
C PRO A 55 7.99 -22.92 5.36
N TYR A 56 6.68 -22.90 5.59
CA TYR A 56 5.68 -23.14 4.54
C TYR A 56 5.57 -21.95 3.57
N LEU A 57 5.63 -20.72 4.08
CA LEU A 57 5.57 -19.49 3.28
C LEU A 57 6.83 -19.23 2.47
N SER A 58 8.00 -19.60 3.00
CA SER A 58 9.32 -19.31 2.42
C SER A 58 9.77 -20.34 1.36
N ASP A 59 9.01 -21.41 1.14
CA ASP A 59 9.26 -22.32 0.03
C ASP A 59 9.12 -21.58 -1.32
N ILE A 60 10.25 -21.42 -1.99
CA ILE A 60 10.40 -20.68 -3.25
C ILE A 60 9.69 -21.40 -4.41
N THR A 61 9.53 -22.72 -4.33
CA THR A 61 9.06 -23.54 -5.46
C THR A 61 7.54 -23.60 -5.51
N TYR A 62 6.90 -23.90 -4.38
CA TYR A 62 5.44 -24.08 -4.28
C TYR A 62 4.80 -23.40 -3.06
N GLY A 63 5.56 -22.63 -2.28
CA GLY A 63 5.05 -21.96 -1.10
C GLY A 63 4.02 -20.88 -1.45
N PRO A 64 2.97 -20.70 -0.63
CA PRO A 64 1.94 -19.72 -0.90
C PRO A 64 2.39 -18.27 -0.62
N GLY A 65 3.64 -18.05 -0.20
CA GLY A 65 4.25 -16.72 -0.17
C GLY A 65 4.41 -16.12 -1.58
N ARG A 66 4.65 -16.94 -2.61
CA ARG A 66 4.83 -16.44 -3.99
C ARG A 66 3.58 -15.73 -4.54
N PRO A 67 2.36 -16.30 -4.47
CA PRO A 67 1.14 -15.58 -4.84
C PRO A 67 0.93 -14.25 -4.12
N VAL A 68 1.24 -14.18 -2.81
CA VAL A 68 1.14 -12.93 -2.04
C VAL A 68 2.08 -11.86 -2.58
N PHE A 69 3.34 -12.22 -2.84
CA PHE A 69 4.33 -11.29 -3.37
C PHE A 69 3.98 -10.83 -4.79
N LEU A 70 3.56 -11.75 -5.65
CA LEU A 70 3.15 -11.43 -7.02
C LEU A 70 1.92 -10.53 -7.04
N LEU A 71 0.94 -10.76 -6.17
CA LEU A 71 -0.22 -9.89 -6.01
C LEU A 71 0.21 -8.48 -5.57
N TYR A 72 1.03 -8.35 -4.53
CA TYR A 72 1.55 -7.05 -4.10
C TYR A 72 2.28 -6.32 -5.25
N ARG A 73 3.15 -7.01 -5.99
CA ARG A 73 3.87 -6.45 -7.14
C ARG A 73 2.93 -6.05 -8.28
N ALA A 74 1.92 -6.86 -8.57
CA ALA A 74 0.92 -6.57 -9.60
C ALA A 74 0.11 -5.32 -9.24
N LEU A 75 -0.30 -5.18 -7.98
CA LEU A 75 -1.00 -4.00 -7.48
C LEU A 75 -0.12 -2.75 -7.58
N LYS A 76 1.12 -2.83 -7.10
CA LYS A 76 2.09 -1.74 -7.20
C LYS A 76 2.23 -1.27 -8.65
N CYS A 77 2.55 -2.20 -9.56
CA CYS A 77 2.73 -1.89 -10.97
C CYS A 77 1.47 -1.33 -11.61
N GLN A 78 0.29 -1.89 -11.30
CA GLN A 78 -0.97 -1.42 -11.86
C GLN A 78 -1.31 0.00 -11.40
N THR A 79 -1.06 0.32 -10.13
CA THR A 79 -1.30 1.66 -9.59
C THR A 79 -0.32 2.69 -10.16
N GLU A 80 0.96 2.35 -10.30
CA GLU A 80 2.03 3.24 -10.81
C GLU A 80 1.97 3.51 -12.32
N LYS A 81 1.19 2.74 -13.09
CA LYS A 81 0.91 3.05 -14.51
C LYS A 81 0.11 4.34 -14.68
N GLY A 82 -0.57 4.81 -13.64
CA GLY A 82 -1.41 6.00 -13.67
C GLY A 82 -0.92 7.07 -12.71
N PRO A 83 -1.48 8.29 -12.79
CA PRO A 83 -1.13 9.37 -11.87
C PRO A 83 -1.52 8.99 -10.44
N ILE A 84 -0.60 9.24 -9.52
CA ILE A 84 -0.75 9.04 -8.08
C ILE A 84 -0.50 10.38 -7.38
N ASP A 85 -1.45 10.82 -6.56
CA ASP A 85 -1.27 11.97 -5.70
C ASP A 85 -0.29 11.62 -4.57
N ALA A 86 0.79 12.40 -4.47
CA ALA A 86 1.87 12.12 -3.52
C ALA A 86 1.47 12.47 -2.08
N VAL A 87 0.51 13.39 -1.90
CA VAL A 87 0.06 13.83 -0.57
C VAL A 87 -1.08 12.95 -0.08
N THR A 88 -2.08 12.70 -0.93
CA THR A 88 -3.28 11.96 -0.51
C THR A 88 -3.19 10.44 -0.72
N GLY A 89 -2.25 9.97 -1.55
CA GLY A 89 -2.16 8.58 -1.99
C GLY A 89 -3.30 8.15 -2.92
N SER A 90 -4.13 9.08 -3.40
CA SER A 90 -5.21 8.77 -4.33
C SER A 90 -4.64 8.51 -5.72
N SER A 91 -5.12 7.47 -6.40
CA SER A 91 -4.56 7.03 -7.68
C SER A 91 -5.63 6.74 -8.72
N ARG A 92 -5.25 6.85 -10.00
CA ARG A 92 -6.18 6.61 -11.12
C ARG A 92 -6.63 5.14 -11.24
N TYR A 93 -5.75 4.20 -10.89
CA TYR A 93 -5.96 2.76 -11.02
C TYR A 93 -6.05 2.06 -9.65
N SER A 94 -6.70 2.71 -8.68
CA SER A 94 -7.01 2.10 -7.37
C SER A 94 -8.11 1.04 -7.50
N LEU A 95 -8.18 0.10 -6.55
CA LEU A 95 -9.36 -0.76 -6.34
C LEU A 95 -10.32 -0.21 -5.28
N SER A 96 -9.91 0.84 -4.55
CA SER A 96 -10.73 1.49 -3.55
C SER A 96 -11.35 2.76 -4.12
N GLU A 97 -12.68 2.86 -4.05
CA GLU A 97 -13.42 4.05 -4.45
C GLU A 97 -12.96 5.31 -3.68
N GLN A 98 -12.65 5.15 -2.39
CA GLN A 98 -12.25 6.27 -1.52
C GLN A 98 -10.90 6.86 -1.90
N LYS A 99 -10.00 6.05 -2.48
CA LYS A 99 -8.67 6.46 -2.94
C LYS A 99 -8.59 6.57 -4.45
N LEU A 100 -9.73 6.67 -5.14
CA LEU A 100 -9.77 6.86 -6.58
C LEU A 100 -9.58 8.34 -6.91
N LEU A 101 -8.61 8.64 -7.78
CA LEU A 101 -8.33 10.00 -8.21
C LEU A 101 -9.47 10.52 -9.12
N ARG A 102 -10.16 11.56 -8.64
CA ARG A 102 -11.31 12.20 -9.33
C ARG A 102 -10.89 13.32 -10.26
N GLU A 103 -9.77 13.98 -9.98
CA GLU A 103 -9.26 15.06 -10.81
C GLU A 103 -8.85 14.56 -12.21
N SER A 104 -9.11 15.39 -13.23
CA SER A 104 -8.64 15.16 -14.60
C SER A 104 -7.16 15.54 -14.70
N VAL A 105 -6.28 14.55 -14.57
CA VAL A 105 -4.82 14.73 -14.66
C VAL A 105 -4.30 14.23 -16.00
N ASP A 106 -3.33 14.95 -16.56
CA ASP A 106 -2.59 14.55 -17.76
C ASP A 106 -1.92 13.18 -17.55
N THR A 107 -2.07 12.29 -18.53
CA THR A 107 -1.54 10.91 -18.50
C THR A 107 -0.41 10.71 -19.51
N GLN A 108 0.14 11.79 -20.06
CA GLN A 108 1.28 11.72 -20.97
C GLN A 108 2.49 11.10 -20.29
N VAL A 109 3.02 10.05 -20.93
CA VAL A 109 4.24 9.36 -20.51
C VAL A 109 5.45 10.05 -21.15
N VAL A 110 6.48 10.29 -20.35
CA VAL A 110 7.79 10.80 -20.77
C VAL A 110 8.83 9.73 -20.46
N THR A 111 9.74 9.50 -21.41
CA THR A 111 10.89 8.63 -21.23
C THR A 111 12.08 9.49 -20.81
N LEU A 112 12.77 9.12 -19.73
CA LEU A 112 13.96 9.78 -19.22
C LEU A 112 15.15 8.83 -19.36
N LEU A 113 16.31 9.38 -19.74
CA LEU A 113 17.57 8.65 -19.81
C LEU A 113 18.37 8.98 -18.56
N VAL A 114 18.63 8.01 -17.69
CA VAL A 114 19.24 8.24 -16.38
C VAL A 114 20.63 7.60 -16.33
N ILE A 115 21.64 8.40 -16.04
CA ILE A 115 23.00 7.95 -15.73
C ILE A 115 23.05 7.63 -14.23
N PRO A 116 23.19 6.36 -13.83
CA PRO A 116 23.31 5.99 -12.42
C PRO A 116 24.66 6.41 -11.83
N LEU A 117 24.82 6.26 -10.51
CA LEU A 117 26.09 6.48 -9.82
C LEU A 117 27.19 5.52 -10.34
N ASP A 118 28.45 5.83 -10.08
CA ASP A 118 29.56 4.96 -10.48
C ASP A 118 29.41 3.56 -9.84
N GLY A 119 29.60 2.50 -10.64
CA GLY A 119 29.48 1.10 -10.20
C GLY A 119 28.27 0.32 -10.74
N PHE A 120 27.42 0.93 -11.58
CA PHE A 120 26.34 0.22 -12.26
C PHE A 120 26.66 -0.06 -13.74
N ASN A 121 26.54 -1.32 -14.15
CA ASN A 121 26.92 -1.77 -15.51
C ASN A 121 25.96 -1.32 -16.63
N GLN A 122 24.74 -0.88 -16.29
CA GLN A 122 23.75 -0.43 -17.27
C GLN A 122 23.62 1.09 -17.22
N SER A 123 24.15 1.76 -18.24
CA SER A 123 24.02 3.21 -18.44
C SER A 123 23.90 3.51 -19.94
N PRO A 124 22.93 4.33 -20.38
CA PRO A 124 21.88 4.99 -19.62
C PRO A 124 20.68 4.07 -19.33
N LEU A 125 20.05 4.25 -18.17
CA LEU A 125 18.80 3.58 -17.81
C LEU A 125 17.61 4.29 -18.45
N ILE A 126 16.70 3.53 -19.04
CA ILE A 126 15.48 4.05 -19.66
C ILE A 126 14.35 4.01 -18.61
N CYS A 127 13.96 5.18 -18.09
CA CYS A 127 12.91 5.31 -17.09
C CYS A 127 11.66 5.96 -17.70
N ARG A 128 10.52 5.26 -17.66
CA ARG A 128 9.23 5.79 -18.12
C ARG A 128 8.46 6.38 -16.94
N VAL A 129 8.13 7.66 -17.01
CA VAL A 129 7.44 8.41 -15.95
C VAL A 129 6.26 9.18 -16.53
N LEU A 130 5.35 9.64 -15.69
CA LEU A 130 4.25 10.51 -16.08
C LEU A 130 4.68 11.97 -15.91
N ARG A 131 4.14 12.87 -16.75
CA ARG A 131 4.33 14.32 -16.58
C ARG A 131 3.85 14.83 -15.22
N SER A 132 2.87 14.15 -14.65
CA SER A 132 2.31 14.44 -13.34
C SER A 132 3.07 13.81 -12.17
N ASP A 133 4.17 13.09 -12.39
CA ASP A 133 4.93 12.51 -11.28
C ASP A 133 5.75 13.60 -10.56
N THR A 134 5.82 13.54 -9.23
CA THR A 134 6.76 14.35 -8.44
C THR A 134 8.19 13.85 -8.59
N ILE A 135 9.17 14.65 -8.20
CA ILE A 135 10.58 14.25 -8.31
C ILE A 135 10.88 13.06 -7.39
N SER A 136 10.32 13.01 -6.18
CA SER A 136 10.42 11.83 -5.32
C SER A 136 9.81 10.56 -5.94
N GLN A 137 8.67 10.67 -6.62
CA GLN A 137 8.07 9.53 -7.34
C GLN A 137 8.98 9.05 -8.49
N VAL A 138 9.59 9.97 -9.24
CA VAL A 138 10.57 9.65 -10.28
C VAL A 138 11.80 8.94 -9.68
N LYS A 139 12.37 9.47 -8.59
CA LYS A 139 13.49 8.83 -7.88
C LYS A 139 13.14 7.39 -7.45
N SER A 140 11.96 7.17 -6.89
CA SER A 140 11.48 5.83 -6.52
C SER A 140 11.39 4.88 -7.72
N LYS A 141 10.85 5.34 -8.86
CA LYS A 141 10.79 4.55 -10.11
C LYS A 141 12.17 4.21 -10.66
N ILE A 142 13.13 5.12 -10.56
CA ILE A 142 14.53 4.86 -10.97
C ILE A 142 15.16 3.78 -10.08
N LEU A 143 14.99 3.88 -8.75
CA LEU A 143 15.49 2.87 -7.82
C LEU A 143 14.89 1.49 -8.10
N ASP A 144 13.61 1.40 -8.46
CA ASP A 144 12.99 0.13 -8.84
C ASP A 144 13.56 -0.49 -10.12
N LEU A 145 14.08 0.33 -11.05
CA LEU A 145 14.78 -0.16 -12.24
C LEU A 145 16.19 -0.66 -11.91
N ILE A 146 16.95 0.11 -11.12
CA ILE A 146 18.32 -0.25 -10.70
C ILE A 146 18.33 -1.50 -9.84
N TYR A 147 17.43 -1.56 -8.86
CA TYR A 147 17.41 -2.61 -7.83
C TYR A 147 16.34 -3.67 -8.09
N LYS A 148 15.93 -3.89 -9.34
CA LYS A 148 14.84 -4.83 -9.70
C LYS A 148 15.02 -6.24 -9.09
N SER A 149 16.27 -6.71 -9.00
CA SER A 149 16.65 -8.02 -8.46
C SER A 149 17.25 -7.99 -7.04
N HIS A 150 17.29 -6.83 -6.39
CA HIS A 150 17.92 -6.66 -5.07
C HIS A 150 16.85 -6.56 -3.97
N ALA A 151 17.20 -7.07 -2.79
CA ALA A 151 16.50 -6.86 -1.53
C ALA A 151 16.27 -5.35 -1.27
N PHE A 152 15.24 -4.95 -0.53
CA PHE A 152 14.97 -3.54 -0.26
C PHE A 152 15.99 -2.93 0.71
N LEU A 153 16.46 -3.68 1.70
CA LEU A 153 17.44 -3.22 2.70
C LEU A 153 18.81 -2.84 2.12
N SER A 154 19.19 -3.38 0.96
CA SER A 154 20.47 -3.06 0.31
C SER A 154 20.36 -1.91 -0.70
N ARG A 155 19.18 -1.27 -0.81
CA ARG A 155 18.95 -0.20 -1.78
C ARG A 155 19.31 1.16 -1.20
N LEU A 156 19.69 2.06 -2.11
CA LEU A 156 19.75 3.48 -1.79
C LEU A 156 18.34 4.02 -1.50
N SER A 157 18.25 4.91 -0.51
CA SER A 157 17.06 5.70 -0.21
C SER A 157 16.92 6.86 -1.21
N VAL A 158 15.67 7.30 -1.43
CA VAL A 158 15.34 8.50 -2.22
C VAL A 158 16.03 9.76 -1.69
N ASP A 159 16.37 9.78 -0.39
CA ASP A 159 17.05 10.89 0.29
C ASP A 159 18.58 10.89 0.07
N GLN A 160 19.17 9.80 -0.43
CA GLN A 160 20.64 9.68 -0.53
C GLN A 160 21.22 10.22 -1.83
N PHE A 161 20.38 10.56 -2.81
CA PHE A 161 20.83 11.07 -4.09
C PHE A 161 19.88 12.13 -4.65
N ASP A 162 20.42 12.95 -5.55
CA ASP A 162 19.68 13.92 -6.34
C ASP A 162 19.71 13.61 -7.81
N LEU A 163 18.71 14.13 -8.52
CA LEU A 163 18.63 14.06 -9.96
C LEU A 163 19.05 15.40 -10.54
N GLU A 164 20.12 15.37 -11.32
CA GLU A 164 20.63 16.52 -12.04
C GLU A 164 20.21 16.42 -13.50
N TRP A 165 19.48 17.41 -13.99
CA TRP A 165 19.15 17.55 -15.40
C TRP A 165 20.14 18.48 -16.10
N ARG A 166 20.81 17.97 -17.14
CA ARG A 166 21.64 18.80 -18.03
C ARG A 166 20.77 19.41 -19.11
N CYS A 167 20.28 20.62 -18.85
CA CYS A 167 19.49 21.38 -19.82
C CYS A 167 20.42 22.07 -20.83
N PRO A 168 20.22 21.90 -22.15
CA PRO A 168 21.04 22.59 -23.15
C PRO A 168 20.98 24.12 -23.07
N LYS A 169 19.86 24.69 -22.57
CA LYS A 169 19.60 26.13 -22.55
C LYS A 169 19.91 26.81 -21.22
N ARG A 170 19.77 26.09 -20.11
CA ARG A 170 19.85 26.65 -18.74
C ARG A 170 21.04 26.10 -17.95
N GLY A 171 21.90 25.33 -18.61
CA GLY A 171 22.95 24.58 -17.94
C GLY A 171 22.34 23.50 -17.05
N THR A 172 22.97 23.30 -15.90
CA THR A 172 22.71 22.14 -15.07
C THR A 172 21.74 22.49 -13.93
N ILE A 173 20.66 21.71 -13.79
CA ILE A 173 19.57 21.97 -12.84
C ILE A 173 19.40 20.75 -11.93
N ILE A 174 19.46 20.95 -10.62
CA ILE A 174 19.09 19.92 -9.64
C ILE A 174 17.57 19.91 -9.48
N LEU A 175 16.96 18.74 -9.61
CA LEU A 175 15.52 18.55 -9.48
C LEU A 175 15.17 18.24 -8.02
N THR A 176 14.25 19.01 -7.44
CA THR A 176 13.74 18.82 -6.08
C THR A 176 12.22 18.97 -6.05
N ASP A 177 11.56 18.46 -5.00
CA ASP A 177 10.11 18.60 -4.84
C ASP A 177 9.67 20.00 -4.38
N ASP A 178 10.56 20.75 -3.71
CA ASP A 178 10.38 22.15 -3.31
C ASP A 178 11.72 22.90 -3.40
N ASP A 179 11.80 23.91 -4.27
CA ASP A 179 12.99 24.73 -4.45
C ASP A 179 13.20 25.74 -3.30
N LYS A 180 12.16 26.05 -2.52
CA LYS A 180 12.17 27.11 -1.48
C LYS A 180 11.54 26.63 -0.16
N PRO A 181 12.13 25.65 0.54
CA PRO A 181 11.50 25.00 1.71
C PRO A 181 11.14 25.96 2.86
N ASN A 182 11.85 27.07 3.00
CA ASN A 182 11.65 28.02 4.11
C ASN A 182 10.44 28.95 3.92
N VAL A 183 9.79 28.96 2.75
CA VAL A 183 8.61 29.80 2.49
C VAL A 183 7.35 29.15 3.06
N LYS A 184 6.60 29.91 3.87
CA LYS A 184 5.32 29.50 4.46
C LYS A 184 4.17 29.55 3.44
N GLY A 185 3.09 28.81 3.70
CA GLY A 185 1.86 28.81 2.90
C GLY A 185 1.61 27.51 2.14
N MET A 186 0.60 27.55 1.27
CA MET A 186 0.20 26.40 0.46
C MET A 186 1.10 26.26 -0.77
N LYS A 187 1.72 25.10 -0.92
CA LYS A 187 2.70 24.83 -1.97
C LYS A 187 2.34 23.62 -2.80
N LYS A 188 2.46 23.77 -4.11
CA LYS A 188 2.37 22.64 -5.02
C LYS A 188 3.74 21.95 -5.11
N LEU A 189 3.76 20.63 -5.00
CA LEU A 189 4.99 19.86 -5.23
C LEU A 189 5.43 19.99 -6.69
N ASN A 190 6.74 20.13 -6.89
CA ASN A 190 7.34 20.16 -8.22
C ASN A 190 7.21 18.80 -8.91
N THR A 191 6.85 18.84 -10.19
CA THR A 191 6.62 17.66 -11.04
C THR A 191 7.54 17.63 -12.25
N VAL A 192 7.55 16.52 -12.98
CA VAL A 192 8.20 16.41 -14.29
C VAL A 192 7.70 17.50 -15.26
N SER A 193 6.41 17.83 -15.22
CA SER A 193 5.83 18.92 -16.01
C SER A 193 6.26 20.31 -15.56
N PHE A 194 6.47 20.54 -14.25
CA PHE A 194 6.96 21.82 -13.73
C PHE A 194 8.32 22.19 -14.33
N TYR A 195 9.26 21.24 -14.36
CA TYR A 195 10.57 21.44 -14.99
C TYR A 195 10.54 21.37 -16.53
N ASN A 196 9.38 21.06 -17.12
CA ASN A 196 9.21 20.88 -18.57
C ASN A 196 10.23 19.90 -19.17
N LEU A 197 10.46 18.77 -18.50
CA LEU A 197 11.40 17.77 -19.00
C LEU A 197 10.91 17.22 -20.36
N PRO A 198 11.74 17.29 -21.42
CA PRO A 198 11.39 16.73 -22.72
C PRO A 198 11.53 15.20 -22.71
N ASN A 199 10.96 14.55 -23.72
CA ASN A 199 11.20 13.13 -23.94
C ASN A 199 12.69 12.88 -24.23
N ASN A 200 13.22 11.79 -23.67
CA ASN A 200 14.64 11.41 -23.67
C ASN A 200 15.57 12.44 -22.98
N ALA A 201 15.07 13.23 -22.02
CA ALA A 201 15.91 14.08 -21.21
C ALA A 201 16.98 13.27 -20.45
N LEU A 202 18.23 13.73 -20.50
CA LEU A 202 19.36 13.11 -19.83
C LEU A 202 19.48 13.61 -18.39
N LEU A 203 19.29 12.70 -17.43
CA LEU A 203 19.44 12.94 -16.00
C LEU A 203 20.67 12.20 -15.47
N SER A 204 21.37 12.81 -14.51
CA SER A 204 22.48 12.17 -13.77
C SER A 204 22.09 12.02 -12.33
N MET A 205 22.29 10.83 -11.76
CA MET A 205 22.23 10.65 -10.30
C MET A 205 23.48 11.26 -9.67
N GLN A 206 23.31 12.03 -8.60
CA GLN A 206 24.40 12.57 -7.80
C GLN A 206 24.23 12.19 -6.33
N SER A 207 25.31 11.81 -5.67
CA SER A 207 25.26 11.55 -4.23
C SER A 207 24.93 12.83 -3.48
N ARG A 208 23.96 12.77 -2.56
CA ARG A 208 23.53 13.93 -1.78
C ARG A 208 24.40 14.05 -0.51
N SER A 209 24.90 15.26 -0.24
CA SER A 209 25.47 15.61 1.08
C SER A 209 24.32 15.75 2.11
N PRO A 210 24.48 15.33 3.37
CA PRO A 210 23.38 15.12 4.35
C PRO A 210 22.48 16.32 4.73
N HIS A 211 22.57 17.48 4.08
CA HIS A 211 21.94 18.75 4.51
C HIS A 211 20.86 19.32 3.59
N SER A 212 20.41 18.60 2.55
CA SER A 212 19.36 19.09 1.64
C SER A 212 17.98 18.46 1.95
N PHE A 213 16.89 19.20 1.74
CA PHE A 213 15.49 18.82 2.06
C PHE A 213 14.79 18.06 0.91
N THR A 214 14.15 16.92 1.22
CA THR A 214 13.28 16.16 0.31
C THR A 214 11.90 16.06 0.94
N TYR A 215 10.83 16.23 0.17
CA TYR A 215 9.48 16.11 0.71
C TYR A 215 9.19 14.66 1.10
N ARG A 216 8.90 14.41 2.38
CA ARG A 216 8.45 13.10 2.88
C ARG A 216 6.94 12.99 2.75
N SER A 217 6.48 12.16 1.83
CA SER A 217 5.08 11.70 1.78
C SER A 217 4.86 10.68 2.90
N GLY A 218 4.48 11.10 4.11
CA GLY A 218 3.91 10.26 5.20
C GLY A 218 4.71 9.06 5.75
N SER A 219 5.72 8.58 5.02
CA SER A 219 6.27 7.23 5.08
C SER A 219 7.48 7.17 6.01
N SER A 220 7.32 7.62 7.26
CA SER A 220 8.35 7.46 8.28
C SER A 220 7.83 6.55 9.40
N ASP A 221 8.33 5.31 9.39
CA ASP A 221 8.55 4.47 10.56
C ASP A 221 7.33 3.87 11.28
N THR A 222 6.93 2.66 10.86
CA THR A 222 6.29 1.69 11.76
C THR A 222 7.22 0.51 12.06
N THR A 223 8.48 0.81 12.41
CA THR A 223 9.34 -0.09 13.18
C THR A 223 9.75 0.63 14.46
N CYS A 224 8.88 0.62 15.46
CA CYS A 224 9.20 1.14 16.78
C CYS A 224 10.30 0.28 17.42
N SER A 225 11.55 0.74 17.43
CA SER A 225 12.51 0.47 18.51
C SER A 225 13.64 1.50 18.50
N ALA A 226 13.77 2.24 19.61
CA ALA A 226 14.94 3.02 20.04
C ALA A 226 15.41 4.26 19.24
N TRP A 227 15.07 4.46 17.97
CA TRP A 227 15.60 5.61 17.18
C TRP A 227 14.63 6.79 17.11
N SER A 228 13.36 6.60 17.48
CA SER A 228 12.35 7.67 17.58
C SER A 228 12.60 8.68 18.72
N LEU A 229 13.60 8.47 19.59
CA LEU A 229 13.94 9.43 20.63
C LEU A 229 14.66 10.67 20.07
N ALA A 230 15.29 10.57 18.89
CA ALA A 230 15.89 11.72 18.21
C ALA A 230 14.84 12.70 17.66
N HIS A 231 13.61 12.24 17.40
CA HIS A 231 12.51 13.08 16.91
C HIS A 231 11.72 13.81 18.02
N LEU A 232 11.95 13.49 19.30
CA LEU A 232 11.35 14.21 20.44
C LEU A 232 12.26 15.31 21.00
N LEU A 233 13.53 15.36 20.60
CA LEU A 233 14.51 16.34 21.11
C LEU A 233 14.74 17.53 20.16
N ASP A 234 14.26 17.47 18.92
CA ASP A 234 14.31 18.63 18.01
C ASP A 234 13.09 19.53 18.24
N ALA A 235 13.21 20.37 19.26
CA ALA A 235 12.24 21.39 19.68
C ALA A 235 12.01 22.52 18.64
N THR A 236 12.29 22.29 17.35
CA THR A 236 12.09 23.24 16.25
C THR A 236 10.82 22.99 15.43
N MET A 237 10.13 21.86 15.61
CA MET A 237 8.92 21.52 14.83
C MET A 237 7.62 22.18 15.31
N VAL A 238 7.62 22.92 16.43
CA VAL A 238 6.45 23.71 16.86
C VAL A 238 6.18 24.90 15.91
N ASN A 239 7.13 25.24 15.02
CA ASN A 239 7.01 26.35 14.05
C ASN A 239 6.67 25.94 12.60
N ARG A 240 6.49 24.64 12.29
CA ARG A 240 6.22 24.15 10.91
C ARG A 240 4.73 23.97 10.55
N ALA A 241 3.81 24.36 11.42
CA ALA A 241 2.36 24.24 11.18
C ALA A 241 1.81 25.09 10.00
N ASP A 242 2.62 25.95 9.37
CA ASP A 242 2.20 26.91 8.34
C ASP A 242 2.46 26.48 6.88
N VAL A 243 3.11 25.35 6.60
CA VAL A 243 3.37 24.89 5.22
C VAL A 243 2.47 23.70 4.87
N HIS A 244 1.57 23.88 3.91
CA HIS A 244 0.66 22.84 3.43
C HIS A 244 0.99 22.46 1.98
N TYR A 245 1.44 21.23 1.76
CA TYR A 245 1.73 20.73 0.42
C TYR A 245 0.50 20.12 -0.24
N PHE A 246 0.37 20.31 -1.56
CA PHE A 246 -0.61 19.63 -2.40
C PHE A 246 0.05 19.20 -3.72
N HIS A 247 -0.55 18.21 -4.40
CA HIS A 247 0.01 17.69 -5.65
C HIS A 247 -1.03 17.70 -6.78
N LEU A 248 -1.92 16.69 -6.80
CA LEU A 248 -2.91 16.51 -7.86
C LEU A 248 -4.31 16.91 -7.39
N SER A 249 -4.65 16.60 -6.15
CA SER A 249 -5.90 17.04 -5.55
C SER A 249 -5.75 18.47 -5.05
N ASN A 250 -6.70 19.34 -5.42
CA ASN A 250 -6.73 20.66 -4.82
C ASN A 250 -7.06 20.54 -3.33
N PRO A 251 -6.37 21.29 -2.47
CA PRO A 251 -6.73 21.40 -1.06
C PRO A 251 -8.17 21.92 -0.95
N PRO A 252 -8.97 21.44 0.02
CA PRO A 252 -10.36 21.85 0.15
C PRO A 252 -10.45 23.37 0.32
N SER A 253 -11.08 24.02 -0.65
CA SER A 253 -11.23 25.47 -0.81
C SER A 253 -12.11 26.13 0.27
N GLY A 254 -11.85 25.86 1.55
CA GLY A 254 -12.67 26.35 2.65
C GLY A 254 -12.04 26.37 4.04
N VAL A 255 -10.77 25.95 4.21
CA VAL A 255 -10.17 25.90 5.56
C VAL A 255 -9.54 27.23 5.99
N PHE A 256 -9.29 28.17 5.07
CA PHE A 256 -8.74 29.50 5.42
C PHE A 256 -9.33 30.63 4.58
N SER A 257 -10.61 30.92 4.80
CA SER A 257 -11.14 32.28 4.61
C SER A 257 -11.91 32.65 5.87
N LEU A 258 -11.17 33.09 6.90
CA LEU A 258 -11.72 34.10 7.79
C LEU A 258 -12.07 35.30 6.89
N ASP A 259 -13.27 35.86 7.09
CA ASP A 259 -13.84 37.02 6.39
C ASP A 259 -14.70 36.76 5.15
N LYS A 260 -15.87 36.14 5.36
CA LYS A 260 -17.15 36.82 5.11
C LYS A 260 -18.33 36.06 5.69
N ARG A 261 -18.85 36.58 6.81
CA ARG A 261 -20.22 36.28 7.27
C ARG A 261 -21.21 36.78 6.20
N ARG A 262 -21.86 35.87 5.48
CA ARG A 262 -23.22 36.10 4.99
C ARG A 262 -24.06 34.88 5.37
N LYS A 263 -25.00 35.12 6.30
CA LYS A 263 -26.08 34.22 6.67
C LYS A 263 -26.81 33.76 5.40
N VAL A 264 -26.84 32.45 5.17
CA VAL A 264 -27.88 31.80 4.39
C VAL A 264 -28.35 30.61 5.22
N ASN A 265 -29.65 30.54 5.41
CA ASN A 265 -30.35 29.58 6.26
C ASN A 265 -30.11 28.15 5.78
N ASP A 266 -29.57 27.29 6.63
CA ASP A 266 -29.56 25.84 6.44
C ASP A 266 -30.79 25.22 7.10
N HIS A 267 -31.86 25.08 6.31
CA HIS A 267 -32.83 24.00 6.49
C HIS A 267 -32.99 23.31 5.13
N GLU A 268 -32.88 21.99 5.17
CA GLU A 268 -33.32 21.04 4.13
C GLU A 268 -32.47 20.95 2.85
N ASN A 269 -31.60 19.94 2.77
CA ASN A 269 -31.98 18.69 2.08
C ASN A 269 -30.83 17.68 1.97
N GLY A 270 -31.11 16.47 2.45
CA GLY A 270 -30.79 15.22 1.79
C GLY A 270 -29.32 14.91 1.50
N THR A 271 -28.80 13.91 2.20
CA THR A 271 -27.77 12.98 1.73
C THR A 271 -27.73 12.89 0.20
N VAL A 272 -26.82 13.65 -0.41
CA VAL A 272 -26.51 13.52 -1.83
C VAL A 272 -25.90 12.14 -2.00
N LEU A 273 -26.74 11.17 -2.38
CA LEU A 273 -26.34 9.91 -3.00
C LEU A 273 -25.46 10.28 -4.19
N ARG A 274 -24.15 10.38 -3.97
CA ARG A 274 -23.20 10.57 -5.06
C ARG A 274 -23.05 9.22 -5.74
N ASN A 275 -24.02 8.90 -6.61
CA ASN A 275 -23.82 7.88 -7.63
C ASN A 275 -22.44 8.11 -8.24
N ILE A 276 -21.57 7.11 -8.12
CA ILE A 276 -20.23 7.17 -8.69
C ILE A 276 -20.39 7.41 -10.19
N PRO A 277 -19.87 8.51 -10.76
CA PRO A 277 -19.92 8.70 -12.20
C PRO A 277 -19.35 7.47 -12.91
N GLU A 278 -20.06 6.96 -13.93
CA GLU A 278 -19.79 5.67 -14.58
C GLU A 278 -18.32 5.51 -15.02
N VAL A 279 -17.68 6.63 -15.38
CA VAL A 279 -16.26 6.70 -15.73
C VAL A 279 -15.35 6.12 -14.65
N TYR A 280 -15.66 6.32 -13.37
CA TYR A 280 -14.89 5.80 -12.24
C TYR A 280 -15.15 4.32 -12.00
N LEU A 281 -16.37 3.85 -12.24
CA LEU A 281 -16.69 2.42 -12.17
C LEU A 281 -15.90 1.64 -13.23
N THR A 282 -15.81 2.16 -14.45
CA THR A 282 -15.00 1.57 -15.51
C THR A 282 -13.52 1.49 -15.12
N ARG A 283 -12.98 2.51 -14.43
CA ARG A 283 -11.59 2.48 -13.93
C ARG A 283 -11.38 1.40 -12.87
N LEU A 284 -12.30 1.25 -11.92
CA LEU A 284 -12.26 0.19 -10.90
C LEU A 284 -12.32 -1.20 -11.54
N LEU A 285 -13.25 -1.40 -12.49
CA LEU A 285 -13.42 -2.67 -13.22
C LEU A 285 -12.18 -3.01 -14.05
N THR A 286 -11.61 -2.03 -14.75
CA THR A 286 -10.39 -2.22 -15.55
C THR A 286 -9.22 -2.60 -14.65
N SER A 287 -9.06 -1.87 -13.54
CA SER A 287 -7.98 -2.14 -12.57
C SER A 287 -8.13 -3.54 -11.98
N LYS A 288 -9.34 -3.93 -11.57
CA LYS A 288 -9.65 -5.29 -11.11
C LYS A 288 -9.32 -6.34 -12.18
N GLY A 289 -9.78 -6.13 -13.41
CA GLY A 289 -9.59 -7.08 -14.51
C GLY A 289 -8.11 -7.36 -14.79
N THR A 290 -7.26 -6.32 -14.76
CA THR A 290 -5.81 -6.48 -15.02
C THR A 290 -5.07 -7.31 -13.97
N ILE A 291 -5.56 -7.34 -12.72
CA ILE A 291 -4.90 -8.05 -11.62
C ILE A 291 -5.57 -9.38 -11.28
N GLN A 292 -6.70 -9.71 -11.91
CA GLN A 292 -7.59 -10.79 -11.49
C GLN A 292 -6.86 -12.13 -11.32
N LYS A 293 -5.96 -12.47 -12.25
CA LYS A 293 -5.15 -13.69 -12.17
C LYS A 293 -4.37 -13.79 -10.85
N PHE A 294 -3.72 -12.70 -10.43
CA PHE A 294 -2.95 -12.67 -9.19
C PHE A 294 -3.84 -12.71 -7.94
N VAL A 295 -5.05 -12.15 -8.05
CA VAL A 295 -6.06 -12.25 -6.98
C VAL A 295 -6.54 -13.69 -6.83
N ASP A 296 -6.78 -14.37 -7.94
CA ASP A 296 -7.20 -15.77 -7.97
C ASP A 296 -6.11 -16.68 -7.38
N ASP A 297 -4.87 -16.55 -7.86
CA ASP A 297 -3.72 -17.32 -7.34
C ASP A 297 -3.55 -17.12 -5.81
N PHE A 298 -3.77 -15.90 -5.32
CA PHE A 298 -3.73 -15.59 -3.88
C PHE A 298 -4.89 -16.24 -3.12
N PHE A 299 -6.11 -16.17 -3.65
CA PHE A 299 -7.29 -16.77 -3.01
C PHE A 299 -7.22 -18.30 -3.00
N ASP A 300 -6.70 -18.91 -4.04
CA ASP A 300 -6.47 -20.35 -4.10
C ASP A 300 -5.40 -20.75 -3.07
N ALA A 301 -4.31 -19.98 -2.95
CA ALA A 301 -3.30 -20.18 -1.92
C ALA A 301 -3.84 -20.00 -0.48
N ALA A 302 -4.76 -19.06 -0.28
CA ALA A 302 -5.38 -18.83 1.03
C ALA A 302 -6.40 -19.93 1.41
N SER A 303 -7.05 -20.54 0.42
CA SER A 303 -8.10 -21.55 0.61
C SER A 303 -7.58 -22.99 0.59
N SER A 304 -6.38 -23.25 0.06
CA SER A 304 -5.76 -24.57 -0.02
C SER A 304 -5.36 -25.18 1.33
N CYS A 305 -5.36 -24.41 2.42
CA CYS A 305 -5.09 -24.92 3.76
C CYS A 305 -6.24 -25.80 4.28
N THR A 306 -6.13 -27.11 4.07
CA THR A 306 -7.04 -28.18 4.53
C THR A 306 -7.18 -28.20 6.05
N THR A 307 -8.13 -27.46 6.60
CA THR A 307 -8.54 -27.54 8.00
C THR A 307 -10.07 -27.45 8.13
N PRO A 308 -10.67 -27.92 9.24
CA PRO A 308 -12.10 -27.77 9.51
C PRO A 308 -12.55 -26.30 9.45
N SER A 309 -13.71 -26.03 8.87
CA SER A 309 -14.21 -24.68 8.51
C SER A 309 -14.11 -23.59 9.58
N TRP A 310 -14.28 -23.93 10.86
CA TRP A 310 -14.14 -22.96 11.95
C TRP A 310 -12.68 -22.59 12.24
N LYS A 311 -11.73 -23.52 12.03
CA LYS A 311 -10.29 -23.26 12.07
C LYS A 311 -9.84 -22.51 10.82
N THR A 312 -10.44 -22.81 9.67
CA THR A 312 -10.22 -22.11 8.39
C THR A 312 -10.59 -20.63 8.48
N ASN A 313 -11.74 -20.29 9.07
CA ASN A 313 -12.15 -18.89 9.21
C ASN A 313 -11.23 -18.08 10.14
N ALA A 314 -10.86 -18.62 11.31
CA ALA A 314 -9.93 -17.93 12.20
C ALA A 314 -8.55 -17.75 11.54
N PHE A 315 -8.09 -18.77 10.81
CA PHE A 315 -6.82 -18.72 10.08
C PHE A 315 -6.86 -17.71 8.92
N ILE A 316 -7.89 -17.70 8.07
CA ILE A 316 -8.04 -16.70 6.99
C ILE A 316 -8.10 -15.28 7.56
N LEU A 317 -8.94 -15.07 8.58
CA LEU A 317 -9.19 -13.73 9.14
C LEU A 317 -8.00 -13.16 9.92
N ARG A 318 -7.18 -14.00 10.56
CA ARG A 318 -6.06 -13.53 11.41
C ARG A 318 -4.70 -13.65 10.73
N PHE A 319 -4.49 -14.66 9.91
CA PHE A 319 -3.23 -14.87 9.21
C PHE A 319 -3.27 -14.25 7.80
N TRP A 320 -4.12 -14.75 6.90
CA TRP A 320 -4.12 -14.33 5.49
C TRP A 320 -4.51 -12.86 5.30
N VAL A 321 -5.55 -12.39 6.00
CA VAL A 321 -5.97 -10.97 5.95
C VAL A 321 -4.89 -10.05 6.52
N ASN A 322 -4.18 -10.49 7.57
CA ASN A 322 -3.10 -9.69 8.15
C ASN A 322 -1.87 -9.67 7.22
N LEU A 323 -1.55 -10.80 6.60
CA LEU A 323 -0.43 -10.95 5.69
C LEU A 323 -0.60 -10.10 4.43
N ILE A 324 -1.79 -10.08 3.82
CA ILE A 324 -2.04 -9.25 2.64
C ILE A 324 -2.06 -7.75 2.98
N LYS A 325 -2.51 -7.37 4.17
CA LYS A 325 -2.50 -5.96 4.63
C LYS A 325 -1.10 -5.48 5.03
N ASN A 326 -0.23 -6.38 5.47
CA ASN A 326 1.12 -6.07 5.94
C ASN A 326 2.17 -6.99 5.28
N PRO A 327 2.36 -6.89 3.95
CA PRO A 327 3.26 -7.79 3.22
C PRO A 327 4.74 -7.60 3.61
N ASN A 328 5.10 -6.44 4.16
CA ASN A 328 6.42 -6.13 4.71
C ASN A 328 6.78 -6.96 5.97
N MET A 329 5.81 -7.68 6.56
CA MET A 329 6.11 -8.62 7.65
C MET A 329 6.81 -9.89 7.16
N LEU A 330 6.60 -10.26 5.90
CA LEU A 330 7.15 -11.47 5.30
C LEU A 330 8.24 -11.16 4.27
N PHE A 331 8.05 -10.10 3.48
CA PHE A 331 8.95 -9.74 2.40
C PHE A 331 9.77 -8.50 2.74
N ASP A 332 11.02 -8.47 2.28
CA ASP A 332 11.85 -7.27 2.31
C ASP A 332 11.40 -6.28 1.22
N ILE A 333 10.34 -5.53 1.52
CA ILE A 333 9.72 -4.54 0.65
C ILE A 333 9.42 -3.26 1.41
N GLN A 334 9.51 -2.13 0.71
CA GLN A 334 9.04 -0.86 1.24
C GLN A 334 7.51 -0.83 1.30
N ARG A 335 6.94 -0.46 2.44
CA ARG A 335 5.51 -0.15 2.54
C ARG A 335 5.17 1.05 1.65
N GLN A 336 4.08 0.96 0.89
CA GLN A 336 3.62 2.01 0.00
C GLN A 336 2.20 2.41 0.42
N GLU A 337 2.04 3.59 1.02
CA GLU A 337 0.76 4.03 1.61
C GLU A 337 -0.39 4.06 0.60
N PHE A 338 -0.11 4.41 -0.66
CA PHE A 338 -1.12 4.43 -1.72
C PHE A 338 -1.70 3.04 -2.03
N LEU A 339 -1.03 1.95 -1.63
CA LEU A 339 -1.51 0.57 -1.79
C LEU A 339 -2.36 0.09 -0.61
N ASP A 340 -2.26 0.70 0.57
CA ASP A 340 -2.91 0.22 1.80
C ASP A 340 -4.43 0.05 1.62
N SER A 341 -5.08 0.99 0.95
CA SER A 341 -6.52 0.92 0.68
C SER A 341 -6.89 -0.23 -0.26
N THR A 342 -6.08 -0.46 -1.29
CA THR A 342 -6.25 -1.51 -2.30
C THR A 342 -6.02 -2.89 -1.70
N LEU A 343 -4.97 -3.05 -0.89
CA LEU A 343 -4.71 -4.27 -0.12
C LEU A 343 -5.83 -4.55 0.89
N SER A 344 -6.36 -3.49 1.52
CA SER A 344 -7.49 -3.61 2.45
C SER A 344 -8.77 -4.08 1.75
N VAL A 345 -9.04 -3.64 0.52
CA VAL A 345 -10.17 -4.13 -0.29
C VAL A 345 -10.08 -5.65 -0.50
N ILE A 346 -8.91 -6.16 -0.90
CA ILE A 346 -8.71 -7.61 -1.11
C ILE A 346 -8.84 -8.38 0.21
N GLY A 347 -8.24 -7.86 1.29
CA GLY A 347 -8.41 -8.45 2.62
C GLY A 347 -9.88 -8.46 3.07
N GLN A 348 -10.64 -7.42 2.76
CA GLN A 348 -12.08 -7.35 3.06
C GLN A 348 -12.87 -8.35 2.22
N THR A 349 -12.50 -8.62 0.98
CA THR A 349 -13.10 -9.67 0.15
C THR A 349 -12.96 -11.05 0.80
N LEU A 350 -11.79 -11.38 1.37
CA LEU A 350 -11.61 -12.62 2.14
C LEU A 350 -12.49 -12.67 3.39
N ILE A 351 -12.60 -11.55 4.13
CA ILE A 351 -13.46 -11.45 5.31
C ILE A 351 -14.92 -11.72 4.91
N ASP A 352 -15.38 -11.09 3.84
CA ASP A 352 -16.75 -11.21 3.34
C ASP A 352 -17.06 -12.65 2.87
N ALA A 353 -16.10 -13.32 2.25
CA ALA A 353 -16.22 -14.73 1.87
C ALA A 353 -16.31 -15.68 3.07
N CYS A 354 -15.72 -15.32 4.21
CA CYS A 354 -15.82 -16.10 5.45
C CYS A 354 -17.10 -15.80 6.26
N SER A 355 -17.89 -14.79 5.86
CA SER A 355 -19.11 -14.41 6.57
C SER A 355 -20.24 -15.40 6.32
N ARG A 356 -20.99 -15.74 7.38
CA ARG A 356 -22.21 -16.58 7.28
C ARG A 356 -23.41 -15.82 6.74
N SER A 357 -23.40 -14.48 6.78
CA SER A 357 -24.49 -13.65 6.28
C SER A 357 -24.29 -13.31 4.80
N GLN A 358 -25.07 -13.95 3.93
CA GLN A 358 -25.22 -13.52 2.55
C GLN A 358 -26.18 -12.34 2.51
N PHE A 359 -25.63 -11.12 2.55
CA PHE A 359 -26.42 -9.92 2.31
C PHE A 359 -26.74 -9.83 0.81
N PRO A 360 -28.00 -9.57 0.43
CA PRO A 360 -28.34 -9.29 -0.96
C PRO A 360 -27.56 -8.05 -1.41
N LEU A 361 -26.83 -8.19 -2.51
CA LEU A 361 -26.09 -7.08 -3.10
C LEU A 361 -27.10 -6.11 -3.73
N GLY A 362 -27.00 -4.85 -3.36
CA GLY A 362 -27.86 -3.78 -3.84
C GLY A 362 -27.06 -2.52 -4.15
N LYS A 363 -27.75 -1.46 -4.60
CA LYS A 363 -27.12 -0.18 -4.95
C LYS A 363 -26.39 0.49 -3.78
N GLU A 364 -26.85 0.23 -2.55
CA GLU A 364 -26.24 0.74 -1.30
C GLU A 364 -25.04 -0.10 -0.81
N SER A 365 -24.69 -1.19 -1.51
CA SER A 365 -23.55 -2.02 -1.12
C SER A 365 -22.24 -1.29 -1.42
N PRO A 366 -21.20 -1.42 -0.56
CA PRO A 366 -19.90 -0.83 -0.83
C PRO A 366 -19.36 -1.25 -2.20
N SER A 367 -18.77 -0.32 -2.93
CA SER A 367 -18.25 -0.56 -4.29
C SER A 367 -17.25 -1.70 -4.35
N SER A 368 -16.40 -1.86 -3.33
CA SER A 368 -15.46 -2.99 -3.22
C SER A 368 -16.18 -4.34 -3.16
N LYS A 369 -17.33 -4.41 -2.49
CA LYS A 369 -18.12 -5.63 -2.37
C LYS A 369 -18.84 -5.98 -3.67
N LEU A 370 -19.37 -4.96 -4.37
CA LEU A 370 -19.92 -5.12 -5.72
C LEU A 370 -18.84 -5.55 -6.72
N LEU A 371 -17.66 -4.94 -6.62
CA LEU A 371 -16.51 -5.21 -7.49
C LEU A 371 -16.07 -6.68 -7.40
N PHE A 372 -16.05 -7.27 -6.20
CA PHE A 372 -15.61 -8.65 -5.96
C PHE A 372 -16.76 -9.65 -5.70
N ALA A 373 -18.01 -9.29 -6.01
CA ALA A 373 -19.19 -10.11 -5.74
C ALA A 373 -19.08 -11.56 -6.23
N LYS A 374 -18.65 -11.75 -7.49
CA LYS A 374 -18.48 -13.08 -8.10
C LYS A 374 -17.39 -13.90 -7.41
N ASP A 375 -16.31 -13.24 -7.02
CA ASP A 375 -15.18 -13.88 -6.32
C ASP A 375 -15.59 -14.36 -4.93
N ILE A 376 -16.37 -13.55 -4.21
CA ILE A 376 -16.96 -13.92 -2.91
C ILE A 376 -17.82 -15.18 -3.06
N SER A 377 -18.71 -15.22 -4.06
CA SER A 377 -19.56 -16.40 -4.31
C SER A 377 -18.74 -17.65 -4.60
N ARG A 378 -17.67 -17.54 -5.41
CA ARG A 378 -16.75 -18.65 -5.72
C ARG A 378 -16.03 -19.16 -4.47
N LEU A 379 -15.52 -18.27 -3.62
CA LEU A 379 -14.85 -18.64 -2.37
C LEU A 379 -15.80 -19.30 -1.36
N VAL A 380 -17.05 -18.81 -1.29
CA VAL A 380 -18.09 -19.43 -0.46
C VAL A 380 -18.46 -20.83 -0.97
N ALA A 381 -18.51 -21.03 -2.29
CA ALA A 381 -18.78 -22.35 -2.87
C ALA A 381 -17.65 -23.35 -2.53
N ASN A 382 -16.39 -22.94 -2.71
CA ASN A 382 -15.23 -23.79 -2.43
C ASN A 382 -15.14 -24.16 -0.94
N SER A 383 -15.44 -23.24 -0.03
CA SER A 383 -15.46 -23.53 1.42
C SER A 383 -16.59 -24.48 1.82
N LYS A 384 -17.75 -24.44 1.16
CA LYS A 384 -18.85 -25.40 1.39
C LYS A 384 -18.52 -26.80 0.87
N ILE A 385 -17.85 -26.92 -0.28
CA ILE A 385 -17.40 -28.21 -0.83
C ILE A 385 -16.39 -28.87 0.11
N LEU A 386 -15.45 -28.11 0.68
CA LEU A 386 -14.51 -28.64 1.68
C LEU A 386 -15.22 -29.14 2.96
N ILE A 387 -16.29 -28.48 3.40
CA ILE A 387 -17.08 -28.92 4.57
C ILE A 387 -17.79 -30.25 4.28
N LEU A 388 -18.34 -30.42 3.08
CA LEU A 388 -19.01 -31.65 2.67
C LEU A 388 -18.03 -32.84 2.58
N ILE A 389 -16.80 -32.60 2.11
CA ILE A 389 -15.75 -33.65 1.99
C ILE A 389 -15.16 -34.04 3.35
N ILE A 390 -15.22 -33.16 4.37
CA ILE A 390 -14.67 -33.43 5.71
C ILE A 390 -15.72 -34.07 6.65
N VAL A 391 -17.01 -33.88 6.36
CA VAL A 391 -18.13 -34.37 7.21
C VAL A 391 -18.80 -35.63 6.66
N GLY A 392 -18.55 -35.97 5.39
CA GLY A 392 -18.81 -37.31 4.84
C GLY A 392 -17.58 -38.19 5.00
#